data_AF-A0A291RRI4-F1
#
_entry.id   AF-A0A291RRI4-F1
#
_cell.length_a   1.000
_cell.length_b   1.000
_cell.length_c   1.000
_cell.angle_alpha   90.00
_cell.angle_beta   90.00
_cell.angle_gamma   90.00
#
_symmetry.space_group_name_H-M   'P 1'
#
loop_
_entity.id
_entity.type
_entity.pdbx_description
1 polymer ?
#
loop_
_entity_poly.entity_id
_entity_poly.type
_entity_poly.pdbx_seq_one_letter_code
_entity_poly.pdbx_strand_id
1 'polypeptide(L)'
;MFNQPTTDREIARLESAVTISPTPPQPSGASLGRGRRILITGSRSWTDRTTIRAALADAWSPDAVLVSGACPRGADALCEACWLAWGGRVERHPADWDRLGRRAGFVRNAQMVSAGADLCLAFIRNNSAGASHTARLAQRAGIPTRVSRATDTPTAADCARG
;
A
#
# COMPACT_ATOMS: atom_id res chain seq x y z
N MET A 1 -0.81 42.83 4.75
CA MET A 1 -1.34 42.84 3.38
C MET A 1 -1.09 41.44 2.82
N PHE A 2 -2.14 40.62 2.77
CA PHE A 2 -2.09 39.27 2.23
C PHE A 2 -1.97 39.36 0.69
N ASN A 3 -0.98 38.70 0.11
CA ASN A 3 -1.02 38.41 -1.33
C ASN A 3 -0.28 37.10 -1.64
N GLN A 4 -1.07 36.06 -1.83
CA GLN A 4 -0.82 34.92 -2.71
C GLN A 4 -1.86 35.08 -3.83
N PRO A 5 -1.58 34.72 -5.10
CA PRO A 5 -1.29 33.33 -5.43
C PRO A 5 -0.18 33.13 -6.46
N THR A 6 0.69 32.16 -6.18
CA THR A 6 1.54 31.53 -7.18
C THR A 6 0.68 30.56 -8.01
N THR A 7 0.77 30.75 -9.32
CA THR A 7 0.03 30.18 -10.44
C THR A 7 -0.23 28.66 -10.41
N ASP A 8 -1.49 28.28 -10.67
CA ASP A 8 -2.00 26.93 -10.98
C ASP A 8 -1.24 26.15 -12.08
N ARG A 9 -0.39 26.82 -12.86
CA ARG A 9 0.37 26.21 -13.94
C ARG A 9 1.56 25.36 -13.49
N GLU A 10 2.07 25.56 -12.28
CA GLU A 10 3.17 24.76 -11.74
C GLU A 10 2.68 23.42 -11.18
N ILE A 11 1.44 23.36 -10.69
CA ILE A 11 0.81 22.14 -10.19
C ILE A 11 0.50 21.17 -11.33
N ALA A 12 0.04 21.67 -12.49
CA ALA A 12 -0.30 20.84 -13.66
C ALA A 12 0.90 20.13 -14.33
N ARG A 13 2.14 20.59 -14.10
CA ARG A 13 3.35 19.93 -14.66
C ARG A 13 3.94 18.83 -13.78
N LEU A 14 3.52 18.72 -12.52
CA LEU A 14 3.87 17.59 -11.66
C LEU A 14 2.91 16.40 -11.82
N GLU A 15 1.77 16.59 -12.49
CA GLU A 15 0.78 15.55 -12.76
C GLU A 15 1.16 14.61 -13.92
N SER A 16 2.26 14.87 -14.66
CA SER A 16 2.62 14.14 -15.88
C SER A 16 3.83 13.20 -15.75
N ALA A 17 3.95 12.43 -14.67
CA ALA A 17 4.90 11.31 -14.64
C ALA A 17 4.37 10.09 -13.86
N VAL A 18 4.02 9.07 -14.64
CA VAL A 18 3.39 7.77 -14.34
C VAL A 18 1.87 7.82 -14.26
N THR A 19 1.26 7.74 -15.44
CA THR A 19 -0.17 7.51 -15.65
C THR A 19 -0.58 6.18 -15.02
N ILE A 20 -1.29 6.24 -13.89
CA ILE A 20 -2.11 5.12 -13.43
C ILE A 20 -3.27 5.04 -14.41
N SER A 21 -3.28 4.03 -15.29
CA SER A 21 -4.39 3.86 -16.23
C SER A 21 -5.70 3.67 -15.45
N PRO A 22 -6.74 4.47 -15.73
CA PRO A 22 -7.98 4.52 -14.94
C PRO A 22 -8.87 3.29 -15.15
N THR A 23 -8.55 2.45 -16.15
CA THR A 23 -9.38 1.30 -16.47
C THR A 23 -9.14 0.17 -15.47
N PRO A 24 -10.19 -0.33 -14.80
CA PRO A 24 -10.08 -1.51 -13.94
C PRO A 24 -9.70 -2.73 -14.78
N PRO A 25 -8.90 -3.66 -14.23
CA PRO A 25 -8.67 -4.94 -14.88
C PRO A 25 -9.98 -5.73 -14.95
N GLN A 26 -10.15 -6.50 -16.03
CA GLN A 26 -11.33 -7.34 -16.22
C GLN A 26 -11.32 -8.46 -15.16
N PRO A 27 -12.41 -8.67 -14.40
CA PRO A 27 -12.44 -9.69 -13.35
C PRO A 27 -12.34 -11.09 -13.96
N SER A 28 -11.33 -11.86 -13.55
CA SER A 28 -11.21 -13.27 -13.90
C SER A 28 -12.05 -14.15 -12.97
N GLY A 29 -13.33 -14.30 -13.29
CA GLY A 29 -14.21 -15.34 -12.73
C GLY A 29 -14.84 -15.01 -11.37
N ALA A 30 -16.12 -15.37 -11.24
CA ALA A 30 -16.98 -15.08 -10.11
C ALA A 30 -16.54 -15.80 -8.81
N SER A 31 -16.59 -15.10 -7.67
CA SER A 31 -16.70 -15.72 -6.35
C SER A 31 -17.89 -15.13 -5.62
N LEU A 32 -18.95 -15.93 -5.48
CA LEU A 32 -20.09 -15.66 -4.62
C LEU A 32 -19.67 -15.91 -3.16
N GLY A 33 -19.84 -14.89 -2.31
CA GLY A 33 -19.69 -15.00 -0.85
C GLY A 33 -18.72 -13.96 -0.29
N ARG A 34 -19.25 -13.03 0.52
CA ARG A 34 -18.63 -11.86 1.18
C ARG A 34 -17.60 -11.09 0.33
N GLY A 35 -17.77 -9.78 0.16
CA GLY A 35 -16.79 -8.95 -0.58
C GLY A 35 -15.36 -9.20 -0.08
N ARG A 36 -14.46 -9.64 -0.97
CA ARG A 36 -13.09 -10.05 -0.62
C ARG A 36 -12.34 -8.91 0.04
N ARG A 37 -11.64 -9.17 1.14
CA ARG A 37 -10.87 -8.17 1.89
C ARG A 37 -9.39 -8.33 1.56
N ILE A 38 -8.81 -7.35 0.89
CA ILE A 38 -7.42 -7.37 0.44
C ILE A 38 -6.61 -6.45 1.35
N LEU A 39 -5.83 -7.03 2.26
CA LEU A 39 -4.94 -6.30 3.13
C LEU A 39 -3.68 -5.87 2.38
N ILE A 40 -3.34 -4.59 2.43
CA ILE A 40 -2.04 -4.10 1.98
C ILE A 40 -1.16 -3.67 3.13
N THR A 41 0.13 -3.87 2.97
CA THR A 41 1.15 -3.29 3.83
C THR A 41 2.41 -3.04 3.03
N GLY A 42 3.11 -1.95 3.27
CA GLY A 42 4.41 -1.80 2.64
C GLY A 42 5.27 -0.68 3.15
N SER A 43 6.47 -0.61 2.58
CA SER A 43 7.47 0.39 2.93
C SER A 43 6.99 1.80 2.60
N ARG A 44 7.21 2.74 3.52
CA ARG A 44 6.97 4.18 3.31
C ARG A 44 7.82 4.79 2.19
N SER A 45 8.89 4.10 1.82
CA SER A 45 9.81 4.43 0.73
C SER A 45 9.56 3.64 -0.55
N TRP A 46 8.49 2.83 -0.63
CA TRP A 46 8.17 2.11 -1.86
C TRP A 46 7.78 3.09 -2.97
N THR A 47 8.32 2.91 -4.18
CA THR A 47 8.09 3.82 -5.32
C THR A 47 7.69 3.10 -6.60
N ASP A 48 7.87 1.78 -6.69
CA ASP A 48 7.55 1.01 -7.89
C ASP A 48 6.03 0.84 -8.05
N ARG A 49 5.43 1.71 -8.86
CA ARG A 49 4.01 1.72 -9.21
C ARG A 49 3.61 0.53 -10.07
N THR A 50 4.51 0.02 -10.91
CA THR A 50 4.22 -1.08 -11.83
C THR A 50 3.99 -2.37 -11.06
N THR A 51 4.85 -2.68 -10.09
CA THR A 51 4.69 -3.83 -9.20
C THR A 51 3.41 -3.74 -8.36
N ILE A 52 3.05 -2.55 -7.88
CA ILE A 52 1.78 -2.34 -7.16
C ILE A 52 0.60 -2.61 -8.08
N ARG A 53 0.59 -2.01 -9.28
CA ARG A 53 -0.53 -2.17 -10.23
C ARG A 53 -0.73 -3.64 -10.60
N ALA A 54 0.34 -4.37 -10.92
CA ALA A 54 0.26 -5.78 -11.26
C ALA A 54 -0.32 -6.61 -10.10
N ALA A 55 0.23 -6.45 -8.89
CA ALA A 55 -0.24 -7.19 -7.72
C ALA A 55 -1.69 -6.87 -7.34
N LEU A 56 -2.11 -5.61 -7.48
CA LEU A 56 -3.50 -5.21 -7.24
C LEU A 56 -4.43 -5.74 -8.33
N ALA A 57 -3.99 -5.77 -9.59
CA ALA A 57 -4.81 -6.27 -10.68
C ALA A 57 -5.15 -7.75 -10.51
N ASP A 58 -4.20 -8.56 -10.05
CA ASP A 58 -4.41 -9.98 -9.75
C ASP A 58 -5.39 -10.22 -8.58
N ALA A 59 -5.59 -9.22 -7.72
CA ALA A 59 -6.47 -9.29 -6.55
C ALA A 59 -7.78 -8.52 -6.74
N TRP A 60 -7.94 -7.82 -7.86
CA TRP A 60 -9.04 -6.90 -8.09
C TRP A 60 -10.38 -7.63 -8.31
N SER A 61 -11.43 -7.08 -7.70
CA SER A 61 -12.81 -7.42 -7.98
C SER A 61 -13.70 -6.23 -7.60
N PRO A 62 -14.80 -5.95 -8.33
CA PRO A 62 -15.73 -4.87 -8.00
C PRO A 62 -16.25 -4.91 -6.55
N ASP A 63 -16.42 -6.11 -5.98
CA ASP A 63 -16.93 -6.28 -4.62
C ASP A 63 -15.84 -6.26 -3.54
N ALA A 64 -14.56 -6.22 -3.94
CA ALA A 64 -13.45 -6.28 -2.99
C ALA A 64 -13.22 -4.95 -2.27
N VAL A 65 -12.75 -5.04 -1.03
CA VAL A 65 -12.37 -3.90 -0.18
C VAL A 65 -10.86 -3.97 0.08
N LEU A 66 -10.17 -2.89 -0.21
CA LEU A 66 -8.75 -2.73 0.12
C LEU A 66 -8.64 -2.28 1.58
N VAL A 67 -7.99 -3.07 2.43
CA VAL A 67 -7.69 -2.70 3.82
C VAL A 67 -6.29 -2.08 3.86
N SER A 68 -6.20 -0.80 4.22
CA SER A 68 -4.97 -0.02 4.18
C SER A 68 -4.60 0.57 5.53
N GLY A 69 -3.30 0.71 5.78
CA GLY A 69 -2.75 1.38 6.94
C GLY A 69 -2.76 2.91 6.90
N ALA A 70 -3.30 3.49 5.82
CA ALA A 70 -3.43 4.92 5.59
C ALA A 70 -2.10 5.69 5.77
N CYS A 71 -0.97 5.08 5.41
CA CYS A 71 0.28 5.82 5.38
C CYS A 71 0.26 6.80 4.19
N PRO A 72 0.47 8.13 4.39
CA PRO A 72 0.31 9.13 3.34
C PRO A 72 1.38 9.05 2.24
N ARG A 73 2.38 8.16 2.38
CA ARG A 73 3.48 7.97 1.45
C ARG A 73 3.82 6.49 1.28
N GLY A 74 4.48 6.16 0.18
CA GLY A 74 4.96 4.82 -0.11
C GLY A 74 3.85 3.88 -0.56
N ALA A 75 3.96 2.61 -0.19
CA ALA A 75 3.10 1.55 -0.71
C ALA A 75 1.61 1.79 -0.44
N ASP A 76 1.23 2.16 0.79
CA ASP A 76 -0.17 2.38 1.17
C ASP A 76 -0.82 3.45 0.28
N ALA A 77 -0.20 4.64 0.19
CA ALA A 77 -0.72 5.73 -0.65
C ALA A 77 -0.83 5.36 -2.14
N LEU A 78 0.16 4.63 -2.67
CA LEU A 78 0.14 4.18 -4.06
C LEU A 78 -0.93 3.12 -4.32
N CYS A 79 -1.15 2.21 -3.37
CA CYS A 79 -2.19 1.19 -3.48
C CYS A 79 -3.59 1.81 -3.42
N GLU A 80 -3.82 2.72 -2.46
CA GLU A 80 -5.09 3.42 -2.33
C GLU A 80 -5.41 4.24 -3.59
N ALA A 81 -4.45 4.99 -4.11
CA ALA A 81 -4.64 5.77 -5.33
C ALA A 81 -5.01 4.87 -6.53
N CYS A 82 -4.31 3.75 -6.71
CA CYS A 82 -4.59 2.81 -7.79
C CYS A 82 -5.98 2.16 -7.64
N TRP A 83 -6.35 1.74 -6.43
CA TRP A 83 -7.61 1.06 -6.15
C TRP A 83 -8.81 1.99 -6.30
N LEU A 84 -8.69 3.23 -5.83
CA LEU A 84 -9.72 4.26 -6.00
C LEU A 84 -9.89 4.65 -7.46
N ALA A 85 -8.81 4.74 -8.24
CA ALA A 85 -8.87 5.02 -9.67
C ALA A 85 -9.66 3.95 -10.45
N TRP A 86 -9.72 2.72 -9.93
CA TRP A 86 -10.51 1.62 -10.49
C TRP A 86 -11.96 1.55 -9.98
N GLY A 87 -12.38 2.50 -9.13
CA GLY A 87 -13.72 2.55 -8.53
C GLY A 87 -13.86 1.70 -7.26
N GLY A 88 -12.76 1.31 -6.64
CA GLY A 88 -12.75 0.36 -5.53
C GLY A 88 -13.01 1.01 -4.18
N ARG A 89 -13.41 0.20 -3.20
CA ARG A 89 -13.61 0.64 -1.81
C ARG A 89 -12.35 0.45 -0.99
N VAL A 90 -12.03 1.43 -0.15
CA VAL A 90 -10.86 1.40 0.75
C VAL A 90 -11.32 1.55 2.20
N GLU A 91 -10.93 0.59 3.03
CA GLU A 91 -11.04 0.66 4.49
C GLU A 91 -9.69 1.12 5.07
N ARG A 92 -9.65 2.37 5.55
CA ARG A 92 -8.44 3.00 6.08
C ARG A 92 -8.31 2.80 7.59
N HIS A 93 -7.12 2.40 8.03
CA HIS A 93 -6.73 2.24 9.43
C HIS A 93 -5.55 3.18 9.76
N PRO A 94 -5.78 4.49 10.02
CA PRO A 94 -4.72 5.40 10.42
C PRO A 94 -4.15 5.02 11.79
N ALA A 95 -2.86 5.23 11.98
CA ALA A 95 -2.21 4.98 13.26
C ALA A 95 -2.44 6.15 14.23
N ASP A 96 -2.88 5.85 15.45
CA ASP A 96 -3.10 6.83 16.54
C ASP A 96 -1.77 7.20 17.22
N TRP A 97 -1.00 8.08 16.56
CA TRP A 97 0.31 8.52 17.05
C TRP A 97 0.22 9.35 18.32
N ASP A 98 -0.84 10.15 18.46
CA ASP A 98 -1.03 11.06 19.59
C ASP A 98 -1.18 10.30 20.91
N ARG A 99 -1.96 9.21 20.89
CA ARG A 99 -2.20 8.41 22.09
C ARG A 99 -1.17 7.32 22.34
N LEU A 100 -0.65 6.68 21.29
CA LEU A 100 0.15 5.44 21.42
C LEU A 100 1.62 5.62 21.03
N GLY A 101 2.01 6.79 20.53
CA GLY A 101 3.38 7.10 20.12
C GLY A 101 3.96 6.03 19.19
N ARG A 102 5.17 5.56 19.49
CA ARG A 102 5.88 4.57 18.65
C ARG A 102 5.13 3.24 18.48
N ARG A 103 4.20 2.91 19.40
CA ARG A 103 3.42 1.66 19.34
C ARG A 103 2.23 1.76 18.39
N ALA A 104 1.81 2.96 18.01
CA ALA A 104 0.63 3.21 17.18
C ALA A 104 0.61 2.36 15.90
N GLY A 105 1.75 2.34 15.19
CA GLY A 105 1.89 1.53 13.97
C GLY A 105 1.73 0.03 14.21
N PHE A 106 2.29 -0.51 15.31
CA PHE A 106 2.17 -1.93 15.64
C PHE A 106 0.75 -2.33 16.04
N VAL A 107 0.08 -1.50 16.85
CA VAL A 107 -1.32 -1.73 17.26
C VAL A 107 -2.24 -1.70 16.04
N ARG A 108 -2.09 -0.69 15.19
CA ARG A 108 -2.82 -0.60 13.92
C ARG A 108 -2.59 -1.82 13.03
N ASN A 109 -1.34 -2.28 12.90
CA ASN A 109 -1.03 -3.46 12.09
C ASN A 109 -1.75 -4.71 12.59
N ALA A 110 -1.81 -4.91 13.91
CA ALA A 110 -2.55 -6.02 14.51
C ALA A 110 -4.06 -5.89 14.28
N GLN A 111 -4.61 -4.67 14.35
CA GLN A 111 -6.04 -4.40 14.06
C GLN A 111 -6.40 -4.76 12.62
N MET A 112 -5.61 -4.34 11.64
CA MET A 112 -5.85 -4.66 10.23
C MET A 112 -5.83 -6.16 9.96
N VAL A 113 -4.89 -6.90 10.56
CA VAL A 113 -4.81 -8.36 10.43
C VAL A 113 -6.02 -9.03 11.10
N SER A 114 -6.41 -8.54 12.27
CA SER A 114 -7.57 -9.06 13.02
C SER A 114 -8.91 -8.76 12.35
N ALA A 115 -8.97 -7.77 11.46
CA ALA A 115 -10.16 -7.42 10.70
C ALA A 115 -10.55 -8.45 9.61
N GLY A 116 -9.83 -9.57 9.51
CA GLY A 116 -10.19 -10.72 8.69
C GLY A 116 -10.00 -10.50 7.19
N ALA A 117 -8.75 -10.39 6.74
CA ALA A 117 -8.45 -10.31 5.31
C ALA A 117 -8.36 -11.69 4.65
N ASP A 118 -8.78 -11.79 3.39
CA ASP A 118 -8.71 -13.02 2.59
C ASP A 118 -7.37 -13.16 1.86
N LEU A 119 -6.66 -12.03 1.66
CA LEU A 119 -5.35 -11.97 1.03
C LEU A 119 -4.56 -10.80 1.62
N CYS A 120 -3.26 -10.99 1.83
CA CYS A 120 -2.32 -9.93 2.18
C CYS A 120 -1.31 -9.72 1.04
N LEU A 121 -1.17 -8.47 0.59
CA LEU A 121 -0.12 -8.03 -0.33
C LEU A 121 0.91 -7.19 0.44
N ALA A 122 2.14 -7.66 0.53
CA ALA A 122 3.22 -7.03 1.28
C ALA A 122 4.31 -6.50 0.36
N PHE A 123 4.51 -5.18 0.34
CA PHE A 123 5.53 -4.49 -0.47
C PHE A 123 6.72 -4.08 0.40
N ILE A 124 7.80 -4.87 0.39
CA ILE A 124 8.94 -4.72 1.30
C ILE A 124 10.16 -4.19 0.54
N ARG A 125 10.48 -2.91 0.73
CA ARG A 125 11.75 -2.29 0.32
C ARG A 125 12.78 -2.31 1.45
N ASN A 126 14.03 -2.69 1.15
CA ASN A 126 15.19 -2.68 2.07
C ASN A 126 14.89 -3.27 3.46
N ASN A 127 14.22 -4.43 3.52
CA ASN A 127 13.86 -5.10 4.77
C ASN A 127 13.08 -4.22 5.78
N SER A 128 12.22 -3.31 5.30
CA SER A 128 11.42 -2.46 6.17
C SER A 128 10.77 -3.23 7.32
N ALA A 129 11.20 -2.90 8.54
CA ALA A 129 10.80 -3.64 9.74
C ALA A 129 9.29 -3.64 9.94
N GLY A 130 8.63 -2.51 9.66
CA GLY A 130 7.17 -2.37 9.77
C GLY A 130 6.41 -3.29 8.80
N ALA A 131 6.73 -3.23 7.51
CA ALA A 131 6.08 -4.06 6.49
C ALA A 131 6.35 -5.55 6.71
N SER A 132 7.60 -5.89 7.04
CA SER A 132 8.01 -7.27 7.34
C SER A 132 7.33 -7.84 8.59
N HIS A 133 7.09 -6.99 9.61
CA HIS A 133 6.34 -7.40 10.80
C HIS A 133 4.88 -7.68 10.48
N THR A 134 4.19 -6.80 9.75
CA THR A 134 2.79 -7.01 9.36
C THR A 134 2.61 -8.25 8.49
N ALA A 135 3.50 -8.47 7.51
CA ALA A 135 3.47 -9.67 6.68
C ALA A 135 3.55 -10.97 7.52
N ARG A 136 4.46 -10.99 8.51
CA ARG A 136 4.57 -12.12 9.45
C ARG A 136 3.32 -12.28 10.32
N LEU A 137 2.70 -11.19 10.77
CA LEU A 137 1.44 -11.25 11.51
C LEU A 137 0.31 -11.85 10.66
N ALA A 138 0.19 -11.44 9.40
CA ALA A 138 -0.82 -11.98 8.48
C ALA A 138 -0.61 -13.48 8.22
N GLN A 139 0.64 -13.90 7.96
CA GLN A 139 0.99 -15.31 7.80
C GLN A 139 0.64 -16.14 9.04
N ARG A 140 0.95 -15.63 10.25
CA ARG A 140 0.61 -16.29 11.52
C ARG A 140 -0.90 -16.38 11.76
N ALA A 141 -1.68 -15.46 11.21
CA ALA A 141 -3.14 -15.49 11.26
C ALA A 141 -3.75 -16.40 10.18
N GLY A 142 -2.94 -17.11 9.39
CA GLY A 142 -3.42 -18.00 8.32
C GLY A 142 -3.86 -17.26 7.05
N ILE A 143 -3.56 -15.97 6.93
CA ILE A 143 -3.93 -15.18 5.75
C ILE A 143 -2.92 -15.44 4.63
N PRO A 144 -3.35 -15.91 3.45
CA PRO A 144 -2.48 -16.03 2.29
C PRO A 144 -1.74 -14.72 2.03
N THR A 145 -0.41 -14.75 2.00
CA THR A 145 0.41 -13.54 1.92
C THR A 145 1.35 -13.60 0.72
N ARG A 146 1.24 -12.64 -0.19
CA ARG A 146 2.15 -12.45 -1.33
C ARG A 146 3.13 -11.32 -1.01
N VAL A 147 4.42 -11.56 -1.19
CA VAL A 147 5.47 -10.59 -0.85
C VAL A 147 6.19 -10.14 -2.10
N SER A 148 6.13 -8.84 -2.38
CA SER A 148 6.94 -8.17 -3.40
C SER A 148 8.12 -7.48 -2.72
N ARG A 149 9.34 -7.78 -3.17
CA ARG A 149 10.57 -7.23 -2.59
C ARG A 149 11.25 -6.28 -3.56
N ALA A 150 11.76 -5.19 -3.01
CA ALA A 150 12.69 -4.29 -3.69
C ALA A 150 13.93 -4.10 -2.80
N THR A 151 15.11 -4.19 -3.39
CA THR A 151 16.37 -3.90 -2.73
C THR A 151 17.07 -2.84 -3.55
N ASP A 152 17.55 -1.79 -2.89
CA ASP A 152 18.50 -0.91 -3.53
C ASP A 152 19.79 -1.70 -3.75
N THR A 153 20.40 -1.57 -4.94
CA THR A 153 21.76 -2.07 -5.14
C THR A 153 22.64 -1.36 -4.10
N PRO A 154 23.34 -2.08 -3.21
CA PRO A 154 24.27 -1.44 -2.29
C PRO A 154 25.26 -0.63 -3.13
N THR A 155 25.41 0.64 -2.81
CA THR A 155 26.40 1.46 -3.52
C THR A 155 27.79 0.92 -3.21
N ALA A 156 28.76 1.10 -4.11
CA ALA A 156 30.14 0.66 -3.87
C ALA A 156 30.73 1.24 -2.56
N ALA A 157 30.19 2.35 -2.07
CA ALA A 157 30.54 2.97 -0.79
C ALA A 157 30.08 2.16 0.46
N ASP A 158 29.09 1.28 0.32
CA ASP A 158 28.60 0.43 1.42
C ASP A 158 29.40 -0.86 1.55
N CYS A 159 30.04 -1.34 0.48
CA CYS A 159 30.95 -2.50 0.50
C CYS A 159 32.29 -2.21 1.18
N ALA A 160 32.71 -0.94 1.24
CA ALA A 160 34.03 -0.54 1.77
C ALA A 160 34.09 -0.34 3.30
N ARG A 161 33.02 -0.67 4.04
CA ARG A 161 32.95 -0.57 5.52
C ARG A 161 32.79 -1.92 6.22
N GLY A 162 33.11 -3.02 5.53
CA GLY A 162 33.07 -4.39 6.06
C GLY A 162 34.43 -4.88 6.51
#